data_AF-A0A935VZ85-F1
#
_entry.id   AF-A0A935VZ85-F1
#
_cell.length_a   1.000
_cell.length_b   1.000
_cell.length_c   1.000
_cell.angle_alpha   90.00
_cell.angle_beta   90.00
_cell.angle_gamma   90.00
#
_symmetry.space_group_name_H-M   'P 1'
#
loop_
_entity.id
_entity.type
_entity.pdbx_description
1 polymer ?
#
loop_
_entity_poly.entity_id
_entity_poly.type
_entity_poly.pdbx_seq_one_letter_code
_entity_poly.pdbx_strand_id
1 'polypeptide(L)'
;MSGLRRSGYAGIRVTLAAAICVALLVAPIPTLAAETEAETEAATPATPDGPPERFERRRAAGERGREGGPRARRARREAMAGLARALPDARPIERLAILRAAARLPMAERRALGQRLRRVDELGTAERAALVAELEALLDRTDEDAARFERNLDRWERLSEADRERYRAQMRKLRAMPPEERLRLLDEWERSRRAPAPEASGPTGPTEPSPSGEARSEPGARLEPKDDAPAR
;
A
#
# COMPACT_ATOMS: atom_id res chain seq x y z
N MET A 1 30.87 17.16 -21.30
CA MET A 1 29.48 17.56 -20.98
C MET A 1 28.93 16.55 -20.00
N SER A 2 28.96 16.90 -18.71
CA SER A 2 28.66 16.00 -17.59
C SER A 2 27.15 15.90 -17.40
N GLY A 3 26.60 14.72 -17.65
CA GLY A 3 25.19 14.40 -17.39
C GLY A 3 24.91 14.43 -15.89
N LEU A 4 24.03 15.36 -15.50
CA LEU A 4 23.47 15.47 -14.15
C LEU A 4 22.77 14.16 -13.75
N ARG A 5 23.40 13.38 -12.87
CA ARG A 5 22.76 12.34 -12.06
C ARG A 5 21.77 13.00 -11.11
N ARG A 6 20.54 13.22 -11.56
CA ARG A 6 19.42 13.64 -10.71
C ARG A 6 18.70 12.40 -10.17
N SER A 7 18.42 12.45 -8.87
CA SER A 7 17.46 11.65 -8.11
C SER A 7 17.96 10.31 -7.53
N GLY A 8 18.93 10.39 -6.61
CA GLY A 8 19.34 9.29 -5.73
C GLY A 8 18.92 9.44 -4.26
N TYR A 9 17.88 10.22 -3.92
CA TYR A 9 17.55 10.55 -2.51
C TYR A 9 16.05 10.45 -2.16
N ALA A 10 15.28 9.71 -2.96
CA ALA A 10 13.91 9.32 -2.62
C ALA A 10 13.85 8.00 -1.81
N GLY A 11 14.84 7.11 -1.96
CA GLY A 11 14.81 5.75 -1.38
C GLY A 11 15.03 5.64 0.13
N ILE A 12 15.82 6.52 0.76
CA ILE A 12 16.20 6.37 2.19
C ILE A 12 15.05 6.76 3.16
N ARG A 13 13.97 7.39 2.65
CA ARG A 13 12.93 8.00 3.50
C ARG A 13 11.77 7.06 3.83
N VAL A 14 11.56 6.05 3.00
CA VAL A 14 10.53 5.03 3.20
C VAL A 14 11.11 3.89 4.04
N THR A 15 12.40 3.58 3.87
CA THR A 15 13.04 2.41 4.47
C THR A 15 13.00 2.38 6.00
N LEU A 16 13.12 3.52 6.69
CA LEU A 16 13.13 3.49 8.16
C LEU A 16 11.73 3.60 8.81
N ALA A 17 10.80 4.32 8.18
CA ALA A 17 9.41 4.33 8.61
C ALA A 17 8.76 2.96 8.38
N ALA A 18 9.13 2.29 7.29
CA ALA A 18 8.70 0.95 7.02
C ALA A 18 9.50 -0.10 7.82
N ALA A 19 10.78 0.09 8.18
CA ALA A 19 11.44 -0.75 9.18
C ALA A 19 10.74 -0.71 10.55
N ILE A 20 10.20 0.46 10.95
CA ILE A 20 9.34 0.57 12.14
C ILE A 20 7.99 -0.12 11.91
N CYS A 21 7.38 -0.02 10.73
CA CYS A 21 6.13 -0.75 10.42
C CYS A 21 6.34 -2.27 10.35
N VAL A 22 7.48 -2.73 9.87
CA VAL A 22 7.84 -4.14 9.71
C VAL A 22 8.22 -4.74 11.07
N ALA A 23 8.95 -4.00 11.89
CA ALA A 23 9.15 -4.35 13.30
C ALA A 23 7.84 -4.39 14.10
N LEU A 24 6.78 -3.73 13.63
CA LEU A 24 5.42 -3.82 14.19
C LEU A 24 4.58 -4.96 13.57
N LEU A 25 4.83 -5.37 12.31
CA LEU A 25 4.06 -6.39 11.56
C LEU A 25 4.55 -7.85 11.75
N VAL A 26 5.84 -8.08 12.03
CA VAL A 26 6.42 -9.46 12.05
C VAL A 26 6.25 -10.17 13.41
N ALA A 27 5.76 -9.49 14.45
CA ALA A 27 5.40 -10.17 15.70
C ALA A 27 3.97 -10.74 15.61
N PRO A 28 3.70 -11.98 16.07
CA PRO A 28 2.33 -12.40 16.33
C PRO A 28 1.76 -11.40 17.33
N ILE A 29 0.81 -10.58 16.87
CA ILE A 29 -0.03 -9.79 17.74
C ILE A 29 -0.65 -10.82 18.68
N PRO A 30 -0.40 -10.80 20.01
CA PRO A 30 -1.19 -11.62 20.91
C PRO A 30 -2.63 -11.23 20.59
N THR A 31 -3.44 -12.20 20.16
CA THR A 31 -4.83 -12.01 19.76
C THR A 31 -5.58 -11.32 20.88
N LEU A 32 -5.54 -9.99 20.90
CA LEU A 32 -6.46 -9.11 21.59
C LEU A 32 -7.68 -9.03 20.68
N ALA A 33 -8.34 -10.18 20.55
CA ALA A 33 -9.69 -10.26 20.03
C ALA A 33 -10.60 -9.68 21.11
N ALA A 34 -10.81 -8.36 21.07
CA ALA A 34 -12.01 -7.70 21.57
C ALA A 34 -11.92 -6.19 21.29
N GLU A 35 -12.88 -5.71 20.51
CA GLU A 35 -13.49 -4.38 20.66
C GLU A 35 -12.64 -3.15 20.31
N THR A 36 -12.53 -2.85 19.02
CA THR A 36 -12.56 -1.45 18.55
C THR A 36 -13.29 -1.36 17.22
N GLU A 37 -14.62 -1.46 17.25
CA GLU A 37 -15.48 -0.83 16.24
C GLU A 37 -15.60 0.65 16.62
N ALA A 38 -14.69 1.48 16.10
CA ALA A 38 -14.80 2.92 16.19
C ALA A 38 -14.57 3.52 14.80
N GLU A 39 -15.70 3.90 14.20
CA GLU A 39 -15.88 4.98 13.21
C GLU A 39 -14.60 5.58 12.62
N THR A 40 -14.26 5.12 11.43
CA THR A 40 -13.51 5.95 10.47
C THR A 40 -14.47 6.40 9.38
N GLU A 41 -15.29 7.39 9.74
CA GLU A 41 -16.08 8.17 8.79
C GLU A 41 -15.14 9.03 7.93
N ALA A 42 -15.45 9.08 6.64
CA ALA A 42 -14.60 9.54 5.56
C ALA A 42 -14.15 11.01 5.71
N ALA A 43 -12.83 11.22 5.69
CA ALA A 43 -12.25 12.55 5.53
C ALA A 43 -12.33 12.98 4.05
N THR A 44 -13.35 13.79 3.73
CA THR A 44 -13.50 14.54 2.47
C THR A 44 -12.26 15.39 2.18
N PRO A 45 -11.76 15.47 0.92
CA PRO A 45 -10.64 16.35 0.58
C PRO A 45 -11.01 17.82 0.79
N ALA A 46 -10.19 18.51 1.60
CA ALA A 46 -10.40 19.87 2.06
C ALA A 46 -10.42 20.90 0.91
N THR A 47 -11.45 21.73 0.90
CA THR A 47 -11.48 23.03 0.21
C THR A 47 -10.26 23.86 0.62
N PRO A 48 -9.62 24.64 -0.28
CA PRO A 48 -8.49 25.48 0.10
C PRO A 48 -8.91 26.53 1.14
N ASP A 49 -8.44 26.33 2.37
CA ASP A 49 -8.75 27.18 3.52
C ASP A 49 -8.46 28.67 3.27
N GLY A 50 -9.42 29.52 3.63
CA GLY A 50 -9.26 30.97 3.57
C GLY A 50 -8.16 31.49 4.52
N PRO A 51 -7.70 32.75 4.32
CA PRO A 51 -6.72 33.41 5.19
C PRO A 51 -6.98 33.35 6.71
N PRO A 52 -8.22 33.52 7.23
CA PRO A 52 -8.46 33.51 8.67
C PRO A 52 -8.26 32.12 9.30
N GLU A 53 -8.64 31.05 8.61
CA GLU A 53 -8.46 29.69 9.11
C GLU A 53 -6.98 29.30 9.24
N ARG A 54 -6.12 29.80 8.35
CA ARG A 54 -4.66 29.59 8.47
C ARG A 54 -4.11 30.22 9.74
N PHE A 55 -4.60 31.40 10.11
CA PHE A 55 -4.17 32.09 11.32
C PHE A 55 -4.63 31.35 12.58
N GLU A 56 -5.88 30.90 12.61
CA GLU A 56 -6.42 30.11 13.73
C GLU A 56 -5.70 28.78 13.90
N ARG A 57 -5.41 28.05 12.80
CA ARG A 57 -4.60 26.83 12.86
C ARG A 57 -3.19 27.10 13.41
N ARG A 58 -2.57 28.20 13.01
CA ARG A 58 -1.24 28.60 13.51
C ARG A 58 -1.28 28.95 15.00
N ARG A 59 -2.34 29.63 15.44
CA ARG A 59 -2.59 29.96 16.84
C ARG A 59 -2.84 28.71 17.68
N ALA A 60 -3.74 27.84 17.26
CA ALA A 60 -4.04 26.57 17.93
C ALA A 60 -2.82 25.61 17.95
N ALA A 61 -1.97 25.64 16.92
CA ALA A 61 -0.69 24.92 16.96
C ALA A 61 0.30 25.55 17.97
N GLY A 62 0.31 26.87 18.09
CA GLY A 62 1.10 27.60 19.08
C GLY A 62 0.65 27.36 20.52
N GLU A 63 -0.66 27.33 20.77
CA GLU A 63 -1.26 27.08 22.09
C GLU A 63 -0.97 25.64 22.56
N ARG A 64 -1.17 24.64 21.70
CA ARG A 64 -0.75 23.24 21.98
C ARG A 64 0.75 23.11 22.27
N GLY A 65 1.57 23.96 21.65
CA GLY A 65 3.02 24.01 21.92
C GLY A 65 3.36 24.63 23.27
N ARG A 66 2.51 25.52 23.79
CA ARG A 66 2.69 26.19 25.10
C ARG A 66 2.19 25.32 26.26
N GLU A 67 1.13 24.55 26.05
CA GLU A 67 0.56 23.61 27.03
C GLU A 67 1.57 22.53 27.47
N GLY A 68 2.50 22.16 26.60
CA GLY A 68 3.64 21.33 27.00
C GLY A 68 4.57 22.11 27.92
N GLY A 69 4.47 21.89 29.24
CA GLY A 69 5.34 22.53 30.24
C GLY A 69 6.85 22.37 29.96
N PRO A 70 7.73 23.14 30.62
CA PRO A 70 9.18 23.13 30.35
C PRO A 70 9.82 21.74 30.32
N ARG A 71 9.33 20.82 31.17
CA ARG A 71 9.75 19.41 31.21
C ARG A 71 9.42 18.65 29.92
N ALA A 72 8.20 18.79 29.39
CA ALA A 72 7.80 18.14 28.14
C ALA A 72 8.63 18.64 26.95
N ARG A 73 8.93 19.95 26.91
CA ARG A 73 9.82 20.54 25.88
C ARG A 73 11.25 20.01 25.97
N ARG A 74 11.77 19.79 27.18
CA ARG A 74 13.09 19.18 27.39
C ARG A 74 13.10 17.72 26.94
N ALA A 75 12.15 16.91 27.38
CA ALA A 75 12.03 15.51 26.97
C ALA A 75 11.92 15.36 25.44
N ARG A 76 11.16 16.23 24.76
CA ARG A 76 11.08 16.23 23.30
C ARG A 76 12.42 16.57 22.63
N ARG A 77 13.17 17.53 23.16
CA ARG A 77 14.50 17.89 22.65
C ARG A 77 15.49 16.75 22.82
N GLU A 78 15.49 16.12 23.99
CA GLU A 78 16.32 14.95 24.29
C GLU A 78 15.97 13.76 23.37
N ALA A 79 14.68 13.49 23.15
CA ALA A 79 14.23 12.46 22.20
C ALA A 79 14.66 12.76 20.76
N MET A 80 14.50 14.01 20.31
CA MET A 80 14.97 14.44 18.97
C MET A 80 16.49 14.33 18.83
N ALA A 81 17.25 14.67 19.86
CA ALA A 81 18.71 14.53 19.87
C ALA A 81 19.17 13.06 19.90
N GLY A 82 18.41 12.18 20.57
CA GLY A 82 18.58 10.73 20.49
C GLY A 82 18.39 10.21 19.07
N LEU A 83 17.25 10.56 18.44
CA LEU A 83 16.99 10.18 17.05
C LEU A 83 17.98 10.79 16.07
N ALA A 84 18.49 11.99 16.34
CA ALA A 84 19.50 12.60 15.48
C ALA A 84 20.82 11.82 15.46
N ARG A 85 21.19 11.22 16.59
CA ARG A 85 22.37 10.35 16.69
C ARG A 85 22.10 8.97 16.10
N ALA A 86 20.92 8.40 16.35
CA ALA A 86 20.55 7.07 15.86
C ALA A 86 20.32 7.05 14.35
N LEU A 87 19.83 8.15 13.77
CA LEU A 87 19.42 8.26 12.38
C LEU A 87 20.06 9.49 11.74
N PRO A 88 21.40 9.52 11.58
CA PRO A 88 22.12 10.70 11.10
C PRO A 88 21.62 11.16 9.73
N ASP A 89 21.21 10.23 8.87
CA ASP A 89 20.76 10.51 7.51
C ASP A 89 19.27 10.91 7.41
N ALA A 90 18.47 10.65 8.44
CA ALA A 90 17.06 11.00 8.45
C ALA A 90 16.87 12.52 8.63
N ARG A 91 15.96 13.12 7.85
CA ARG A 91 15.67 14.56 7.98
C ARG A 91 14.93 14.84 9.28
N PRO A 92 15.02 16.06 9.85
CA PRO A 92 14.31 16.42 11.07
C PRO A 92 12.79 16.15 11.02
N ILE A 93 12.17 16.32 9.84
CA ILE A 93 10.74 16.07 9.66
C ILE A 93 10.37 14.58 9.72
N GLU A 94 11.25 13.70 9.22
CA GLU A 94 11.09 12.24 9.27
C GLU A 94 11.26 11.74 10.71
N ARG A 95 12.28 12.22 11.41
CA ARG A 95 12.46 11.95 12.85
C ARG A 95 11.24 12.37 13.67
N LEU A 96 10.63 13.52 13.35
CA LEU A 96 9.38 13.95 13.97
C LEU A 96 8.18 13.06 13.62
N ALA A 97 8.09 12.58 12.37
CA ALA A 97 7.04 11.64 11.96
C ALA A 97 7.15 10.33 12.73
N ILE A 98 8.36 9.80 12.89
CA ILE A 98 8.66 8.61 13.70
C ILE A 98 8.24 8.82 15.15
N LEU A 99 8.61 9.94 15.78
CA LEU A 99 8.19 10.24 17.16
C LEU A 99 6.67 10.29 17.30
N ARG A 100 5.98 10.89 16.33
CA ARG A 100 4.51 10.98 16.34
C ARG A 100 3.86 9.61 16.18
N ALA A 101 4.37 8.79 15.27
CA ALA A 101 3.90 7.42 15.08
C ALA A 101 4.09 6.60 16.36
N ALA A 102 5.29 6.64 16.94
CA ALA A 102 5.57 5.98 18.21
C ALA A 102 4.70 6.49 19.36
N ALA A 103 4.40 7.79 19.43
CA ALA A 103 3.56 8.38 20.47
C ALA A 103 2.09 7.93 20.37
N ARG A 104 1.60 7.60 19.17
CA ARG A 104 0.23 7.09 18.94
C ARG A 104 0.04 5.64 19.38
N LEU A 105 1.12 4.87 19.49
CA LEU A 105 1.05 3.50 19.97
C LEU A 105 0.59 3.45 21.44
N PRO A 106 -0.24 2.46 21.83
CA PRO A 106 -0.53 2.14 23.21
C PRO A 106 0.74 2.00 24.05
N MET A 107 0.66 2.33 25.36
CA MET A 107 1.85 2.32 26.23
C MET A 107 2.56 0.96 26.26
N ALA A 108 1.81 -0.14 26.21
CA ALA A 108 2.37 -1.51 26.16
C ALA A 108 3.20 -1.73 24.88
N GLU A 109 2.68 -1.34 23.73
CA GLU A 109 3.37 -1.43 22.44
C GLU A 109 4.62 -0.54 22.39
N ARG A 110 4.55 0.69 22.94
CA ARG A 110 5.72 1.56 23.04
C ARG A 110 6.84 0.93 23.87
N ARG A 111 6.49 0.29 24.99
CA ARG A 111 7.47 -0.43 25.83
C ARG A 111 8.08 -1.61 25.08
N ALA A 112 7.26 -2.39 24.36
CA ALA A 112 7.73 -3.50 23.55
C ALA A 112 8.68 -3.01 22.44
N LEU A 113 8.33 -1.94 21.73
CA LEU A 113 9.19 -1.30 20.73
C LEU A 113 10.52 -0.85 21.34
N GLY A 114 10.50 -0.20 22.50
CA GLY A 114 11.72 0.22 23.20
C GLY A 114 12.59 -0.94 23.69
N GLN A 115 12.01 -2.09 24.04
CA GLN A 115 12.79 -3.31 24.33
C GLN A 115 13.42 -3.91 23.08
N ARG A 116 12.68 -3.93 21.95
CA ARG A 116 13.20 -4.41 20.66
C ARG A 116 14.37 -3.54 20.18
N LEU A 117 14.24 -2.22 20.25
CA LEU A 117 15.31 -1.29 19.86
C LEU A 117 16.58 -1.50 20.70
N ARG A 118 16.44 -1.71 22.02
CA ARG A 118 17.59 -2.02 22.87
C ARG A 118 18.30 -3.31 22.47
N ARG A 119 17.55 -4.36 22.11
CA ARG A 119 18.16 -5.60 21.59
C ARG A 119 18.95 -5.36 20.30
N VAL A 120 18.49 -4.46 19.43
CA VAL A 120 19.23 -4.08 18.21
C VAL A 120 20.51 -3.31 18.55
N ASP A 121 20.47 -2.44 19.56
CA ASP A 121 21.66 -1.72 20.05
C ASP A 121 22.71 -2.68 20.65
N GLU A 122 22.26 -3.82 21.22
CA GLU A 122 23.11 -4.86 21.79
C GLU A 122 23.76 -5.79 20.74
N LEU A 123 23.28 -5.80 19.49
CA LEU A 123 23.83 -6.63 18.42
C LEU A 123 25.28 -6.27 18.07
N GLY A 124 26.05 -7.24 17.58
CA GLY A 124 27.36 -6.98 16.97
C GLY A 124 27.25 -6.19 15.67
N THR A 125 28.35 -5.58 15.20
CA THR A 125 28.36 -4.83 13.92
C THR A 125 27.94 -5.69 12.72
N ALA A 126 28.39 -6.95 12.66
CA ALA A 126 28.03 -7.88 11.58
C ALA A 126 26.55 -8.28 11.63
N GLU A 127 26.02 -8.56 12.82
CA GLU A 127 24.60 -8.89 13.03
C GLU A 127 23.70 -7.71 12.68
N ARG A 128 24.09 -6.49 13.06
CA ARG A 128 23.40 -5.26 12.64
C ARG A 128 23.36 -5.12 11.13
N ALA A 129 24.48 -5.34 10.45
CA ALA A 129 24.54 -5.25 8.99
C ALA A 129 23.61 -6.29 8.32
N ALA A 130 23.59 -7.53 8.83
CA ALA A 130 22.68 -8.56 8.34
C ALA A 130 21.20 -8.19 8.54
N LEU A 131 20.84 -7.69 9.73
CA LEU A 131 19.48 -7.22 10.01
C LEU A 131 19.06 -6.06 9.10
N VAL A 132 19.96 -5.10 8.85
CA VAL A 132 19.69 -3.99 7.91
C VAL A 132 19.42 -4.53 6.50
N ALA A 133 20.25 -5.45 6.00
CA ALA A 133 20.05 -6.05 4.68
C ALA A 133 18.74 -6.84 4.58
N GLU A 134 18.36 -7.57 5.63
CA GLU A 134 17.07 -8.27 5.69
C GLU A 134 15.89 -7.28 5.66
N LEU A 135 15.97 -6.20 6.42
CA LEU A 135 14.96 -5.15 6.43
C LEU A 135 14.85 -4.49 5.06
N GLU A 136 15.98 -4.15 4.41
CA GLU A 136 16.00 -3.60 3.04
C GLU A 136 15.33 -4.55 2.04
N ALA A 137 15.63 -5.85 2.08
CA ALA A 137 15.00 -6.82 1.19
C ALA A 137 13.48 -6.94 1.44
N LEU A 138 13.04 -6.83 2.69
CA LEU A 138 11.61 -6.83 3.02
C LEU A 138 10.94 -5.54 2.54
N LEU A 139 11.63 -4.40 2.66
CA LEU A 139 11.15 -3.11 2.17
C LEU A 139 10.95 -3.10 0.66
N ASP A 140 11.92 -3.63 -0.08
CA ASP A 140 11.81 -3.78 -1.54
C ASP A 140 10.60 -4.64 -1.91
N ARG A 141 10.36 -5.75 -1.18
CA ARG A 141 9.15 -6.58 -1.37
C ARG A 141 7.88 -5.81 -1.06
N THR A 142 7.86 -4.99 0.00
CA THR A 142 6.68 -4.17 0.32
C THR A 142 6.42 -3.08 -0.72
N ASP A 143 7.46 -2.54 -1.36
CA ASP A 143 7.30 -1.57 -2.45
C ASP A 143 6.71 -2.26 -3.70
N GLU A 144 7.13 -3.48 -4.01
CA GLU A 144 6.50 -4.29 -5.07
C GLU A 144 5.02 -4.60 -4.76
N ASP A 145 4.72 -4.95 -3.51
CA ASP A 145 3.36 -5.21 -3.03
C ASP A 145 2.51 -3.93 -3.02
N ALA A 146 3.08 -2.79 -2.63
CA ALA A 146 2.43 -1.48 -2.69
C ALA A 146 2.11 -1.11 -4.14
N ALA A 147 3.07 -1.25 -5.06
CA ALA A 147 2.84 -1.02 -6.48
C ALA A 147 1.80 -1.99 -7.06
N ARG A 148 1.76 -3.25 -6.60
CA ARG A 148 0.70 -4.20 -6.96
C ARG A 148 -0.65 -3.77 -6.42
N PHE A 149 -0.72 -3.28 -5.19
CA PHE A 149 -1.94 -2.76 -4.57
C PHE A 149 -2.47 -1.54 -5.33
N GLU A 150 -1.61 -0.57 -5.65
CA GLU A 150 -1.96 0.60 -6.46
C GLU A 150 -2.52 0.19 -7.82
N ARG A 151 -1.86 -0.74 -8.54
CA ARG A 151 -2.38 -1.26 -9.81
C ARG A 151 -3.74 -1.96 -9.67
N ASN A 152 -3.97 -2.65 -8.56
CA ASN A 152 -5.25 -3.30 -8.29
C ASN A 152 -6.35 -2.27 -7.97
N LEU A 153 -5.99 -1.22 -7.23
CA LEU A 153 -6.88 -0.11 -6.92
C LEU A 153 -7.27 0.63 -8.21
N ASP A 154 -6.30 0.99 -9.05
CA ASP A 154 -6.54 1.61 -10.36
C ASP A 154 -7.47 0.74 -11.22
N ARG A 155 -7.23 -0.58 -11.25
CA ARG A 155 -8.08 -1.53 -11.97
C ARG A 155 -9.50 -1.53 -11.40
N TRP A 156 -9.64 -1.52 -10.08
CA TRP A 156 -10.92 -1.50 -9.40
C TRP A 156 -11.70 -0.21 -9.66
N GLU A 157 -11.02 0.93 -9.65
CA GLU A 157 -11.60 2.24 -9.96
C GLU A 157 -12.10 2.32 -11.41
N ARG A 158 -11.46 1.60 -12.34
CA ARG A 158 -11.90 1.50 -13.74
C ARG A 158 -13.07 0.54 -13.98
N LEU A 159 -13.43 -0.30 -13.01
CA LEU A 159 -14.59 -1.19 -13.16
C LEU A 159 -15.91 -0.41 -13.11
N SER A 160 -16.89 -0.88 -13.88
CA SER A 160 -18.26 -0.40 -13.77
C SER A 160 -18.87 -0.75 -12.39
N GLU A 161 -19.87 -0.01 -11.93
CA GLU A 161 -20.49 -0.32 -10.63
C GLU A 161 -21.18 -1.70 -10.63
N ALA A 162 -21.72 -2.14 -11.77
CA ALA A 162 -22.27 -3.48 -11.93
C ALA A 162 -21.20 -4.58 -11.75
N ASP A 163 -20.00 -4.38 -12.32
CA ASP A 163 -18.89 -5.32 -12.14
C ASP A 163 -18.35 -5.31 -10.71
N ARG A 164 -18.23 -4.13 -10.10
CA ARG A 164 -17.86 -4.03 -8.68
C ARG A 164 -18.85 -4.78 -7.80
N GLU A 165 -20.16 -4.66 -8.05
CA GLU A 165 -21.17 -5.39 -7.28
C GLU A 165 -21.08 -6.91 -7.49
N ARG A 166 -20.78 -7.37 -8.71
CA ARG A 166 -20.49 -8.79 -8.98
C ARG A 166 -19.27 -9.27 -8.17
N TYR A 167 -18.18 -8.51 -8.15
CA TYR A 167 -17.01 -8.84 -7.33
C TYR A 167 -17.34 -8.86 -5.83
N ARG A 168 -18.10 -7.88 -5.32
CA ARG A 168 -18.54 -7.88 -3.92
C ARG A 168 -19.38 -9.11 -3.59
N ALA A 169 -20.30 -9.51 -4.48
CA ALA A 169 -21.10 -10.72 -4.31
C ALA A 169 -20.25 -12.00 -4.28
N GLN A 170 -19.25 -12.11 -5.15
CA GLN A 170 -18.29 -13.22 -5.13
C GLN A 170 -17.49 -13.26 -3.83
N MET A 171 -17.03 -12.10 -3.34
CA MET A 171 -16.31 -12.00 -2.07
C MET A 171 -17.19 -12.35 -0.87
N ARG A 172 -18.48 -11.97 -0.87
CA ARG A 172 -19.46 -12.40 0.14
C ARG A 172 -19.61 -13.92 0.14
N LYS A 173 -19.76 -14.54 -1.04
CA LYS A 173 -19.84 -15.99 -1.17
C LYS A 173 -18.58 -16.68 -0.62
N LEU A 174 -17.39 -16.19 -0.98
CA LEU A 174 -16.11 -16.75 -0.50
C LEU A 174 -15.95 -16.64 1.03
N ARG A 175 -16.39 -15.51 1.63
CA ARG A 175 -16.35 -15.31 3.09
C ARG A 175 -17.35 -16.18 3.84
N ALA A 176 -18.48 -16.51 3.22
CA ALA A 176 -19.50 -17.38 3.80
C ALA A 176 -19.11 -18.87 3.76
N MET A 177 -18.13 -19.26 2.93
CA MET A 177 -17.62 -20.64 2.90
C MET A 177 -16.88 -20.99 4.19
N PRO A 178 -16.97 -22.26 4.65
CA PRO A 178 -16.08 -22.81 5.66
C PRO A 178 -14.60 -22.57 5.32
N PRO A 179 -13.74 -22.34 6.33
CA PRO A 179 -12.32 -22.05 6.08
C PRO A 179 -11.62 -23.18 5.33
N GLU A 180 -12.00 -24.44 5.55
CA GLU A 180 -11.44 -25.61 4.88
C GLU A 180 -11.73 -25.59 3.38
N GLU A 181 -12.96 -25.28 2.98
CA GLU A 181 -13.36 -25.16 1.58
C GLU A 181 -12.67 -23.98 0.89
N ARG A 182 -12.52 -22.86 1.60
CA ARG A 182 -11.82 -21.67 1.09
C ARG A 182 -10.35 -21.96 0.83
N LEU A 183 -9.67 -22.65 1.75
CA LEU A 183 -8.28 -23.07 1.59
C LEU A 183 -8.13 -24.01 0.39
N ARG A 184 -9.03 -25.00 0.25
CA ARG A 184 -9.03 -25.91 -0.90
C ARG A 184 -9.16 -25.15 -2.23
N LEU A 185 -10.04 -24.16 -2.33
CA LEU A 185 -10.19 -23.34 -3.53
C LEU A 185 -8.94 -22.50 -3.82
N LEU A 186 -8.29 -21.95 -2.80
CA LEU A 186 -7.04 -21.19 -2.96
C LEU A 186 -5.90 -22.11 -3.42
N ASP A 187 -5.81 -23.34 -2.90
CA ASP A 187 -4.82 -24.33 -3.30
C ASP A 187 -5.05 -24.83 -4.74
N GLU A 188 -6.32 -25.05 -5.13
CA GLU A 188 -6.69 -25.37 -6.51
C GLU A 188 -6.31 -24.24 -7.46
N TRP A 189 -6.56 -22.98 -7.07
CA TRP A 189 -6.17 -21.81 -7.83
C TRP A 189 -4.65 -21.66 -7.96
N GLU A 190 -3.90 -21.85 -6.87
CA GLU A 190 -2.44 -21.78 -6.90
C GLU A 190 -1.86 -22.88 -7.78
N ARG A 191 -2.37 -24.12 -7.69
CA ARG A 191 -1.98 -25.22 -8.58
C ARG A 191 -2.25 -24.88 -10.03
N SER A 192 -3.41 -24.30 -10.37
CA SER A 192 -3.73 -23.90 -11.74
C SER A 192 -2.79 -22.82 -12.29
N ARG A 193 -2.27 -21.93 -11.43
CA ARG A 193 -1.29 -20.90 -11.82
C ARG A 193 0.13 -21.44 -11.97
N ARG A 194 0.51 -22.45 -11.18
CA ARG A 194 1.84 -23.08 -11.22
C ARG A 194 1.94 -24.15 -12.31
N ALA A 195 0.82 -24.75 -12.71
CA ALA A 195 0.80 -25.65 -13.85
C ALA A 195 1.44 -24.92 -15.03
N PRO A 196 2.52 -25.46 -15.64
CA PRO A 196 3.09 -24.87 -16.84
C PRO A 196 1.94 -24.70 -17.81
N ALA A 197 1.77 -23.49 -18.37
CA ALA A 197 0.73 -23.20 -19.35
C ALA A 197 0.74 -24.38 -20.32
N PRO A 198 -0.35 -25.16 -20.39
CA PRO A 198 -0.36 -26.50 -20.97
C PRO A 198 0.36 -26.37 -22.29
N GLU A 199 1.58 -26.93 -22.38
CA GLU A 199 2.55 -26.57 -23.41
C GLU A 199 1.77 -26.50 -24.70
N ALA A 200 1.58 -25.25 -25.18
CA ALA A 200 0.58 -24.92 -26.17
C ALA A 200 0.72 -25.98 -27.23
N SER A 201 -0.16 -26.99 -27.20
CA SER A 201 0.13 -28.25 -27.86
C SER A 201 0.25 -27.85 -29.29
N GLY A 202 1.51 -27.86 -29.77
CA GLY A 202 1.95 -26.94 -30.83
C GLY A 202 0.92 -27.00 -31.93
N PRO A 203 0.44 -25.85 -32.45
CA PRO A 203 -0.76 -25.76 -33.26
C PRO A 203 -0.79 -26.97 -34.17
N THR A 204 -1.60 -27.97 -33.81
CA THR A 204 -1.65 -29.22 -34.56
C THR A 204 -2.03 -28.73 -35.93
N GLY A 205 -1.06 -28.80 -36.85
CA GLY A 205 -1.10 -28.02 -38.07
C GLY A 205 -2.44 -28.21 -38.74
N PRO A 206 -2.96 -27.19 -39.45
CA PRO A 206 -4.22 -27.32 -40.16
C PRO A 206 -4.14 -28.59 -41.00
N THR A 207 -4.88 -29.61 -40.61
CA THR A 207 -5.32 -30.62 -41.56
C THR A 207 -6.21 -29.84 -42.48
N GLU A 208 -5.64 -29.33 -43.57
CA GLU A 208 -6.35 -28.61 -44.62
C GLU A 208 -7.60 -29.43 -45.00
N PRO A 209 -8.83 -28.97 -44.70
CA PRO A 209 -9.95 -29.44 -45.49
C PRO A 209 -9.81 -28.76 -46.85
N SER A 210 -9.58 -29.55 -47.88
CA SER A 210 -9.62 -29.13 -49.28
C SER A 210 -10.73 -28.10 -49.54
N PRO A 211 -10.43 -26.96 -50.17
CA PRO A 211 -11.45 -26.03 -50.62
C PRO A 211 -12.10 -26.58 -51.90
N SER A 212 -13.05 -27.52 -51.74
CA SER A 212 -14.06 -27.74 -52.77
C SER A 212 -15.12 -26.66 -52.62
N GLY A 213 -15.19 -25.81 -53.64
CA GLY A 213 -15.80 -24.50 -53.56
C GLY A 213 -17.31 -24.51 -53.35
N GLU A 214 -17.78 -23.39 -52.81
CA GLU A 214 -19.08 -22.87 -53.14
C GLU A 214 -19.00 -21.35 -53.07
N ALA A 215 -18.83 -20.75 -54.24
CA ALA A 215 -19.03 -19.34 -54.45
C ALA A 215 -20.50 -19.03 -54.14
N ARG A 216 -20.75 -18.40 -52.99
CA ARG A 216 -22.01 -17.68 -52.77
C ARG A 216 -21.77 -16.19 -52.84
N SER A 217 -22.09 -15.71 -54.03
CA SER A 217 -22.43 -14.34 -54.38
C SER A 217 -23.39 -13.69 -53.38
N GLU A 218 -23.05 -12.44 -53.07
CA GLU A 218 -23.96 -11.27 -52.94
C GLU A 218 -24.97 -11.22 -51.78
N PRO A 219 -25.62 -10.06 -51.49
CA PRO A 219 -25.44 -8.70 -52.03
C PRO A 219 -25.28 -7.62 -50.93
N GLY A 220 -24.92 -6.42 -51.37
CA GLY A 220 -24.74 -5.23 -50.52
C GLY A 220 -25.98 -4.79 -49.74
N ALA A 221 -25.76 -4.42 -48.48
CA ALA A 221 -26.69 -3.65 -47.68
C ALA A 221 -26.22 -2.20 -47.59
N ARG A 222 -26.72 -1.43 -48.56
CA ARG A 222 -27.15 -0.03 -48.53
C ARG A 222 -26.85 0.75 -47.22
N LEU A 223 -26.02 1.77 -47.35
CA LEU A 223 -25.90 2.88 -46.41
C LEU A 223 -27.22 3.65 -46.38
N GLU A 224 -27.87 3.75 -45.23
CA GLU A 224 -28.92 4.74 -44.99
C GLU A 224 -28.29 6.01 -44.39
N PRO A 225 -28.31 7.16 -45.09
CA PRO A 225 -28.03 8.44 -44.48
C PRO A 225 -29.23 8.86 -43.62
N LYS A 226 -29.00 9.04 -42.32
CA LYS A 226 -30.00 9.61 -41.41
C LYS A 226 -29.85 11.12 -41.41
N ASP A 227 -30.49 11.74 -42.39
CA ASP A 227 -30.69 13.19 -42.47
C ASP A 227 -31.75 13.66 -41.45
N ASP A 228 -31.48 14.85 -40.93
CA ASP A 228 -32.40 15.94 -40.56
C ASP A 228 -33.31 15.90 -39.30
N ALA A 229 -32.84 16.73 -38.34
CA ALA A 229 -33.53 17.95 -37.86
C ALA A 229 -34.60 17.83 -36.73
N PRO A 230 -35.17 18.95 -36.24
CA PRO A 230 -34.52 20.01 -35.46
C PRO A 230 -35.25 20.38 -34.14
N ALA A 231 -34.55 21.20 -33.34
CA ALA A 231 -34.98 22.17 -32.31
C ALA A 231 -36.45 22.19 -31.79
N ARG A 232 -36.59 22.18 -30.46
CA ARG A 232 -37.37 23.16 -29.69
C ARG A 232 -36.70 23.44 -28.34
#